data_AF-A0A7Y5LH89-F1
#
_entry.id   AF-A0A7Y5LH89-F1
#
_cell.length_a   1.000
_cell.length_b   1.000
_cell.length_c   1.000
_cell.angle_alpha   90.00
_cell.angle_beta   90.00
_cell.angle_gamma   90.00
#
_symmetry.space_group_name_H-M   'P 1'
#
loop_
_entity.id
_entity.type
_entity.pdbx_description
1 polymer ?
#
loop_
_entity_poly.entity_id
_entity_poly.type
_entity_poly.pdbx_seq_one_letter_code
_entity_poly.pdbx_strand_id
1 'polypeptide(L)'
;MREEFRYIAPAPPRDTQAARTIAQAELQQLAAGIRTSATAAANALLKIQDPQGYWCGDLTADSTLESDYILLQLWLYPPEPDQPWHPPTWNRIRKAVRFILERQLSDGGWSIYEGGPSEINATARAYTAMKIAGEDSESPVMVRARSRVLSLGGLQASNSYTKMNFSLFGLYPRRYVPSVPPEILLVPGNLLYEMSSWTRTILVPLSIVQSIGSQHPVPQGLTVEELFVPGKRLTLPRRDRTST
;
A
#
# COMPACT_ATOMS: atom_id res chain seq x y z
N MET A 1 -13.85 34.66 -61.06
CA MET A 1 -12.70 35.39 -60.49
C MET A 1 -11.63 34.34 -60.26
N ARG A 2 -10.58 34.29 -61.10
CA ARG A 2 -9.54 33.25 -61.04
C ARG A 2 -8.49 33.71 -60.02
N GLU A 3 -8.27 32.93 -58.97
CA GLU A 3 -7.21 33.22 -57.99
C GLU A 3 -5.84 33.09 -58.68
N GLU A 4 -5.02 34.13 -58.57
CA GLU A 4 -3.64 34.14 -59.05
C GLU A 4 -2.79 33.25 -58.14
N PHE A 5 -2.19 32.20 -58.71
CA PHE A 5 -1.24 31.37 -58.00
C PHE A 5 0.03 32.16 -57.72
N ARG A 6 0.28 32.46 -56.44
CA ARG A 6 1.49 33.12 -55.98
C ARG A 6 2.64 32.11 -55.95
N TYR A 7 3.64 32.31 -56.79
CA TYR A 7 4.88 31.52 -56.73
C TYR A 7 5.60 31.79 -55.40
N ILE A 8 5.67 30.78 -54.55
CA ILE A 8 6.51 30.79 -53.34
C ILE A 8 7.84 30.17 -53.75
N ALA A 9 8.89 30.98 -53.79
CA ALA A 9 10.23 30.48 -54.07
C ALA A 9 10.61 29.40 -53.04
N PRO A 10 11.24 28.29 -53.45
CA PRO A 10 11.71 27.28 -52.51
C PRO A 10 12.65 27.94 -51.50
N ALA A 11 12.48 27.59 -50.22
CA ALA A 11 13.37 28.09 -49.18
C ALA A 11 14.83 27.82 -49.60
N PRO A 12 15.76 28.78 -49.37
CA PRO A 12 17.15 28.58 -49.70
C PRO A 12 17.65 27.29 -49.04
N PRO A 13 18.55 26.54 -49.69
CA PRO A 13 19.07 25.30 -49.13
C PRO A 13 19.61 25.59 -47.74
N ARG A 14 19.05 24.92 -46.72
CA ARG A 14 19.54 25.04 -45.34
C ARG A 14 21.05 24.80 -45.38
N ASP A 15 21.82 25.68 -44.75
CA ASP A 15 23.25 25.49 -44.61
C ASP A 15 23.50 24.26 -43.73
N THR A 16 23.58 23.11 -44.39
CA THR A 16 23.79 21.80 -43.77
C THR A 16 25.14 21.73 -43.07
N GLN A 17 26.10 22.59 -43.43
CA GLN A 17 27.42 22.60 -42.83
C GLN A 17 27.40 23.39 -41.51
N ALA A 18 26.79 24.58 -41.49
CA ALA A 18 26.57 25.33 -40.25
C ALA A 18 25.71 24.53 -39.25
N ALA A 19 24.62 23.90 -39.71
CA ALA A 19 23.78 23.05 -38.86
C ALA A 19 24.52 21.83 -38.30
N ARG A 20 25.41 21.21 -39.09
CA ARG A 20 26.27 20.09 -38.63
C ARG A 20 27.31 20.54 -37.61
N THR A 21 27.92 21.71 -37.79
CA THR A 21 28.92 22.26 -36.85
C THR A 21 28.29 22.60 -35.51
N ILE A 22 27.09 23.22 -35.51
CA ILE A 22 26.34 23.51 -34.28
C ILE A 22 25.99 22.20 -33.55
N ALA A 23 25.43 21.22 -34.27
CA ALA A 23 25.10 19.92 -33.69
C ALA A 23 26.34 19.17 -33.15
N GLN A 24 27.50 19.30 -33.81
CA GLN A 24 28.76 18.72 -33.32
C GLN A 24 29.27 19.42 -32.05
N ALA A 25 29.17 20.74 -31.96
CA ALA A 25 29.55 21.50 -30.77
C ALA A 25 28.62 21.19 -29.57
N GLU A 26 27.31 21.11 -29.81
CA GLU A 26 26.31 20.69 -28.80
C GLU A 26 26.58 19.26 -28.33
N LEU A 27 26.89 18.34 -29.25
CA LEU A 27 27.22 16.95 -28.91
C LEU A 27 28.50 16.86 -28.07
N GLN A 28 29.53 17.68 -28.36
CA GLN A 28 30.75 17.72 -27.57
C GLN A 28 30.53 18.28 -26.16
N GLN A 29 29.73 19.34 -26.03
CA GLN A 29 29.34 19.89 -24.72
C GLN A 29 28.52 18.88 -23.92
N LEU A 30 27.56 18.21 -24.56
CA LEU A 30 26.75 17.17 -23.94
C LEU A 30 27.62 15.98 -23.50
N ALA A 31 28.57 15.54 -24.33
CA ALA A 31 29.49 14.45 -24.00
C ALA A 31 30.40 14.78 -22.80
N ALA A 32 30.90 16.03 -22.72
CA ALA A 32 31.68 16.50 -21.58
C ALA A 32 30.83 16.62 -20.29
N GLY A 33 29.58 17.08 -20.43
CA GLY A 33 28.59 17.11 -19.36
C GLY A 33 28.26 15.72 -18.83
N ILE A 34 27.99 14.76 -19.72
CA ILE A 34 27.69 13.37 -19.39
C ILE A 34 28.82 12.74 -18.58
N ARG A 35 30.07 12.91 -19.01
CA ARG A 35 31.22 12.34 -18.27
C ARG A 35 31.30 12.92 -16.85
N THR A 36 31.18 14.24 -16.73
CA THR A 36 31.21 14.93 -15.44
C THR A 36 30.08 14.45 -14.53
N SER A 37 28.86 14.40 -15.04
CA SER A 37 27.68 13.93 -14.29
C SER A 37 27.80 12.46 -13.90
N ALA A 38 28.28 11.59 -14.78
CA ALA A 38 28.49 10.17 -14.50
C ALA A 38 29.54 9.96 -13.40
N THR A 39 30.67 10.67 -13.45
CA THR A 39 31.70 10.63 -12.41
C THR A 39 31.17 11.15 -11.08
N ALA A 40 30.41 12.24 -11.08
CA ALA A 40 29.80 12.78 -9.87
C ALA A 40 28.78 11.79 -9.25
N ALA A 41 27.92 11.18 -10.07
CA ALA A 41 26.94 10.19 -9.61
C ALA A 41 27.62 8.92 -9.06
N ALA A 42 28.64 8.40 -9.74
CA ALA A 42 29.42 7.26 -9.27
C ALA A 42 30.09 7.56 -7.92
N ASN A 43 30.72 8.73 -7.78
CA ASN A 43 31.33 9.15 -6.52
C ASN A 43 30.29 9.32 -5.40
N ALA A 44 29.07 9.78 -5.71
CA ALA A 44 27.99 9.90 -4.73
C ALA A 44 27.52 8.52 -4.25
N LEU A 45 27.35 7.55 -5.17
CA LEU A 45 26.99 6.17 -4.81
C LEU A 45 28.09 5.49 -4.00
N LEU A 46 29.35 5.61 -4.40
CA LEU A 46 30.47 5.02 -3.67
C LEU A 46 30.59 5.56 -2.23
N LYS A 47 30.20 6.81 -1.98
CA LYS A 47 30.18 7.40 -0.63
C LYS A 47 29.15 6.78 0.31
N ILE A 48 28.08 6.18 -0.22
CA ILE A 48 27.01 5.54 0.58
C ILE A 48 27.11 4.01 0.55
N GLN A 49 28.17 3.45 -0.02
CA GLN A 49 28.43 2.01 0.03
C GLN A 49 28.78 1.60 1.46
N ASP A 50 28.16 0.53 1.94
CA ASP A 50 28.53 -0.08 3.22
C ASP A 50 29.98 -0.60 3.16
N PRO A 51 30.75 -0.56 4.26
CA PRO A 51 32.09 -1.14 4.29
C PRO A 51 32.17 -2.61 3.85
N GLN A 52 31.08 -3.37 3.93
CA GLN A 52 30.98 -4.75 3.44
C GLN A 52 30.72 -4.87 1.92
N GLY A 53 30.52 -3.75 1.21
CA GLY A 53 30.45 -3.69 -0.24
C GLY A 53 29.05 -3.62 -0.86
N TYR A 54 27.97 -3.63 -0.05
CA TYR A 54 26.59 -3.48 -0.55
C TYR A 54 26.09 -2.03 -0.46
N TRP A 55 24.93 -1.77 -1.08
CA TRP A 55 24.15 -0.54 -0.89
C TRP A 55 22.84 -0.87 -0.17
N CYS A 56 22.51 -0.07 0.84
CA CYS A 56 21.24 -0.17 1.54
C CYS A 56 20.44 1.11 1.26
N GLY A 57 19.29 0.96 0.62
CA GLY A 57 18.36 2.04 0.37
C GLY A 57 16.99 1.70 0.94
N ASP A 58 16.19 2.73 1.19
CA ASP A 58 14.83 2.54 1.67
C ASP A 58 13.97 1.91 0.57
N LEU A 59 13.40 0.74 0.87
CA LEU A 59 12.33 0.16 0.07
C LEU A 59 11.00 0.71 0.57
N THR A 60 10.54 1.79 -0.05
CA THR A 60 9.29 2.44 0.34
C THR A 60 8.07 1.65 -0.18
N ALA A 61 7.01 1.66 0.61
CA ALA A 61 5.71 1.10 0.28
C ALA A 61 4.59 2.06 0.73
N ASP A 62 3.35 1.60 0.64
CA ASP A 62 2.19 2.30 1.20
C ASP A 62 2.16 2.21 2.74
N SER A 63 1.14 2.83 3.36
CA SER A 63 0.96 2.86 4.82
C SER A 63 0.40 1.56 5.43
N THR A 64 0.19 0.52 4.62
CA THR A 64 -0.43 -0.73 5.10
C THR A 64 0.55 -1.57 5.91
N LEU A 65 1.86 -1.45 5.67
CA LEU A 65 2.88 -2.13 6.47
C LEU A 65 2.87 -1.66 7.93
N GLU A 66 2.76 -0.36 8.16
CA GLU A 66 2.65 0.21 9.51
C GLU A 66 1.35 -0.18 10.18
N SER A 67 0.26 -0.20 9.40
CA SER A 67 -1.05 -0.65 9.89
C SER A 67 -0.96 -2.10 10.36
N ASP A 68 -0.35 -2.96 9.55
CA ASP A 68 -0.20 -4.40 9.84
C ASP A 68 0.78 -4.67 10.96
N TYR A 69 1.83 -3.86 11.05
CA TYR A 69 2.74 -3.90 12.18
C TYR A 69 2.00 -3.64 13.49
N ILE A 70 1.07 -2.68 13.54
CA ILE A 70 0.26 -2.40 14.74
C ILE A 70 -0.66 -3.58 15.07
N LEU A 71 -1.35 -4.16 14.08
CA LEU A 71 -2.16 -5.37 14.31
C LEU A 71 -1.29 -6.56 14.78
N LEU A 72 -0.07 -6.71 14.25
CA LEU A 72 0.88 -7.72 14.70
C LEU A 72 1.30 -7.48 16.16
N GLN A 73 1.56 -6.22 16.55
CA GLN A 73 1.85 -5.92 17.95
C GLN A 73 0.67 -6.24 18.86
N LEU A 74 -0.57 -5.98 18.42
CA LEU A 74 -1.77 -6.33 19.16
C LEU A 74 -1.91 -7.85 19.32
N TRP A 75 -1.57 -8.61 18.28
CA TRP A 75 -1.55 -10.07 18.33
C TRP A 75 -0.51 -10.61 19.32
N LEU A 76 0.71 -10.08 19.29
CA LEU A 76 1.82 -10.54 20.13
C LEU A 76 1.67 -10.13 21.60
N TYR A 77 1.04 -8.98 21.84
CA TYR A 77 0.84 -8.38 23.16
C TYR A 77 -0.64 -8.03 23.33
N PRO A 78 -1.52 -9.02 23.53
CA PRO A 78 -2.95 -8.77 23.71
C PRO A 78 -3.19 -7.89 24.95
N PRO A 79 -4.21 -7.02 24.92
CA PRO A 79 -4.55 -6.18 26.06
C PRO A 79 -5.01 -7.03 27.25
N GLU A 80 -4.62 -6.59 28.45
CA GLU A 80 -5.18 -7.10 29.69
C GLU A 80 -6.57 -6.51 29.95
N PRO A 81 -7.49 -7.26 30.58
CA PRO A 81 -8.80 -6.73 30.97
C PRO A 81 -8.67 -5.44 31.79
N ASP A 82 -9.53 -4.47 31.49
CA ASP A 82 -9.66 -3.19 32.21
C ASP A 82 -8.38 -2.33 32.28
N GLN A 83 -7.41 -2.58 31.39
CA GLN A 83 -6.20 -1.78 31.25
C GLN A 83 -6.05 -1.17 29.85
N PRO A 84 -5.51 0.07 29.75
CA PRO A 84 -5.11 0.62 28.46
C PRO A 84 -4.07 -0.27 27.78
N TRP A 85 -4.22 -0.48 26.48
CA TRP A 85 -3.25 -1.27 25.72
C TRP A 85 -1.94 -0.50 25.56
N HIS A 86 -0.87 -1.01 26.19
CA HIS A 86 0.45 -0.38 26.18
C HIS A 86 1.58 -1.42 26.14
N PRO A 87 1.84 -2.04 24.97
CA PRO A 87 2.84 -3.10 24.83
C PRO A 87 4.28 -2.59 24.97
N PRO A 88 5.28 -3.47 25.20
CA PRO A 88 6.69 -3.10 25.27
C PRO A 88 7.21 -2.37 24.01
N THR A 89 6.53 -2.55 22.88
CA THR A 89 6.85 -1.93 21.59
C THR A 89 6.13 -0.60 21.33
N TRP A 90 5.50 0.00 22.34
CA TRP A 90 4.70 1.23 22.22
C TRP A 90 5.42 2.35 21.47
N ASN A 91 6.69 2.59 21.76
CA ASN A 91 7.47 3.63 21.06
C ASN A 91 7.59 3.38 19.54
N ARG A 92 7.63 2.11 19.11
CA ARG A 92 7.62 1.77 17.67
C ARG A 92 6.22 1.92 17.08
N ILE A 93 5.17 1.59 17.84
CA ILE A 93 3.77 1.81 17.44
C ILE A 93 3.50 3.30 17.22
N ARG A 94 3.96 4.19 18.13
CA ARG A 94 3.82 5.63 17.94
C ARG A 94 4.58 6.15 16.71
N LYS A 95 5.70 5.54 16.34
CA LYS A 95 6.41 5.84 15.06
C LYS A 95 5.62 5.37 13.85
N ALA A 96 5.05 4.18 13.89
CA ALA A 96 4.17 3.65 12.85
C ALA A 96 2.94 4.56 12.64
N VAL A 97 2.28 4.97 13.73
CA VAL A 97 1.17 5.94 13.68
C VAL A 97 1.58 7.24 13.02
N ARG A 98 2.73 7.82 13.39
CA ARG A 98 3.24 9.06 12.77
C ARG A 98 3.42 8.89 11.25
N PHE A 99 3.99 7.78 10.82
CA PHE A 99 4.23 7.51 9.41
C PHE A 99 2.93 7.29 8.60
N ILE A 100 1.92 6.68 9.23
CA ILE A 100 0.55 6.59 8.68
C ILE A 100 -0.02 8.00 8.52
N LEU A 101 0.04 8.83 9.57
CA LEU A 101 -0.48 10.20 9.57
C LEU A 101 0.14 11.08 8.47
N GLU A 102 1.46 10.98 8.28
CA GLU A 102 2.21 11.72 7.25
C GLU A 102 1.77 11.40 5.82
N ARG A 103 1.12 10.25 5.60
CA ARG A 103 0.65 9.77 4.28
C ARG A 103 -0.83 9.96 4.03
N GLN A 104 -1.56 10.56 4.97
CA GLN A 104 -2.98 10.82 4.74
C GLN A 104 -3.17 11.80 3.58
N LEU A 105 -3.99 11.42 2.61
CA LEU A 105 -4.36 12.27 1.48
C LEU A 105 -5.31 13.39 1.94
N SER A 106 -5.43 14.44 1.12
CA SER A 106 -6.31 15.58 1.42
C SER A 106 -7.79 15.21 1.54
N ASP A 107 -8.22 14.14 0.88
CA ASP A 107 -9.57 13.57 0.98
C ASP A 107 -9.78 12.70 2.23
N GLY A 108 -8.75 12.51 3.05
CA GLY A 108 -8.78 11.77 4.30
C GLY A 108 -8.37 10.30 4.19
N GLY A 109 -8.17 9.75 2.99
CA GLY A 109 -7.78 8.35 2.83
C GLY A 109 -6.29 8.12 2.57
N TRP A 110 -5.95 6.91 2.14
CA TRP A 110 -4.59 6.47 1.84
C TRP A 110 -4.54 5.72 0.52
N SER A 111 -3.49 5.95 -0.26
CA SER A 111 -3.22 5.24 -1.50
C SER A 111 -2.30 4.03 -1.28
N ILE A 112 -2.29 3.11 -2.24
CA ILE A 112 -1.38 1.95 -2.27
C ILE A 112 -0.13 2.19 -3.14
N TYR A 113 0.01 3.39 -3.70
CA TYR A 113 1.19 3.84 -4.44
C TYR A 113 1.28 5.37 -4.40
N GLU A 114 2.47 5.90 -4.66
CA GLU A 114 2.74 7.34 -4.61
C GLU A 114 1.92 8.12 -5.65
N GLY A 115 1.24 9.19 -5.20
CA GLY A 115 0.36 10.01 -6.04
C GLY A 115 -0.97 9.34 -6.43
N GLY A 116 -1.25 8.13 -5.94
CA GLY A 116 -2.50 7.41 -6.20
C GLY A 116 -3.71 7.97 -5.44
N PRO A 117 -4.93 7.56 -5.82
CA PRO A 117 -6.14 7.90 -5.08
C PRO A 117 -6.27 7.09 -3.79
N SER A 118 -7.14 7.54 -2.88
CA SER A 118 -7.56 6.76 -1.72
C SER A 118 -8.14 5.40 -2.09
N GLU A 119 -7.64 4.36 -1.46
CA GLU A 119 -8.03 2.96 -1.65
C GLU A 119 -8.69 2.42 -0.36
N ILE A 120 -9.74 1.62 -0.51
CA ILE A 120 -10.61 1.22 0.61
C ILE A 120 -9.88 0.40 1.67
N ASN A 121 -9.02 -0.53 1.28
CA ASN A 121 -8.30 -1.42 2.19
C ASN A 121 -7.21 -0.65 2.92
N ALA A 122 -6.42 0.16 2.21
CA ALA A 122 -5.40 0.99 2.82
C ALA A 122 -6.01 1.97 3.84
N THR A 123 -7.09 2.65 3.45
CA THR A 123 -7.76 3.62 4.30
C THR A 123 -8.39 3.00 5.55
N ALA A 124 -9.10 1.87 5.39
CA ALA A 124 -9.74 1.20 6.51
C ALA A 124 -8.71 0.62 7.51
N ARG A 125 -7.59 0.08 7.01
CA ARG A 125 -6.50 -0.44 7.85
C ARG A 125 -5.78 0.67 8.60
N ALA A 126 -5.48 1.79 7.93
CA ALA A 126 -4.87 2.96 8.54
C ALA A 126 -5.74 3.50 9.69
N TYR A 127 -7.04 3.71 9.44
CA TYR A 127 -7.98 4.14 10.47
C TYR A 127 -8.01 3.18 11.66
N THR A 128 -8.22 1.88 11.41
CA THR A 128 -8.34 0.89 12.48
C THR A 128 -7.06 0.77 13.29
N ALA A 129 -5.89 0.77 12.63
CA ALA A 129 -4.60 0.70 13.31
C ALA A 129 -4.35 1.94 14.20
N MET A 130 -4.68 3.14 13.72
CA MET A 130 -4.60 4.36 14.52
C MET A 130 -5.56 4.33 15.71
N LYS A 131 -6.81 3.88 15.52
CA LYS A 131 -7.79 3.71 16.60
C LYS A 131 -7.29 2.72 17.66
N ILE A 132 -6.72 1.58 17.24
CA ILE A 132 -6.08 0.59 18.13
C ILE A 132 -4.93 1.22 18.91
N ALA A 133 -4.13 2.07 18.27
CA ALA A 133 -3.02 2.80 18.89
C ALA A 133 -3.44 4.03 19.72
N GLY A 134 -4.73 4.19 19.99
CA GLY A 134 -5.28 5.22 20.90
C GLY A 134 -5.54 6.58 20.26
N GLU A 135 -5.55 6.69 18.93
CA GLU A 135 -5.99 7.94 18.27
C GLU A 135 -7.50 8.15 18.46
N ASP A 136 -7.89 9.37 18.84
CA ASP A 136 -9.28 9.74 19.07
C ASP A 136 -10.09 9.68 17.75
N SER A 137 -11.15 8.87 17.74
CA SER A 137 -12.03 8.68 16.57
C SER A 137 -12.75 9.96 16.15
N GLU A 138 -12.90 10.93 17.04
CA GLU A 138 -13.50 12.24 16.75
C GLU A 138 -12.47 13.32 16.40
N SER A 139 -11.18 12.98 16.37
CA SER A 139 -10.16 13.88 15.84
C SER A 139 -10.40 14.19 14.36
N PRO A 140 -10.07 15.41 13.87
CA PRO A 140 -10.31 15.79 12.47
C PRO A 140 -9.71 14.81 11.44
N VAL A 141 -8.55 14.22 11.75
CA VAL A 141 -7.89 13.23 10.90
C VAL A 141 -8.72 11.94 10.81
N MET A 142 -9.16 11.42 11.95
CA MET A 142 -9.94 10.18 12.02
C MET A 142 -11.33 10.35 11.42
N VAL A 143 -11.99 11.49 11.64
CA VAL A 143 -13.29 11.82 11.04
C VAL A 143 -13.21 11.85 9.52
N ARG A 144 -12.17 12.47 8.94
CA ARG A 144 -11.96 12.47 7.47
C ARG A 144 -11.72 11.06 6.95
N ALA A 145 -10.89 10.28 7.62
CA ALA A 145 -10.62 8.88 7.27
C ALA A 145 -11.90 8.03 7.30
N ARG A 146 -12.69 8.12 8.38
CA ARG A 146 -14.00 7.46 8.52
C ARG A 146 -14.94 7.85 7.38
N SER A 147 -15.09 9.15 7.11
CA SER A 147 -15.89 9.65 5.99
C SER A 147 -15.42 9.07 4.66
N ARG A 148 -14.10 8.98 4.46
CA ARG A 148 -13.53 8.43 3.24
C ARG A 148 -13.81 6.94 3.09
N VAL A 149 -13.65 6.13 4.15
CA VAL A 149 -14.01 4.70 4.16
C VAL A 149 -15.47 4.51 3.75
N LEU A 150 -16.39 5.29 4.32
CA LEU A 150 -17.82 5.21 3.99
C LEU A 150 -18.08 5.57 2.52
N SER A 151 -17.44 6.64 2.02
CA SER A 151 -17.56 7.05 0.60
C SER A 151 -17.03 6.00 -0.39
N LEU A 152 -16.05 5.19 0.04
CA LEU A 152 -15.47 4.09 -0.73
C LEU A 152 -16.27 2.78 -0.59
N GLY A 153 -17.43 2.83 0.08
CA GLY A 153 -18.35 1.70 0.19
C GLY A 153 -18.23 0.87 1.47
N GLY A 154 -17.47 1.37 2.45
CA GLY A 154 -17.29 0.80 3.79
C GLY A 154 -16.49 -0.49 3.82
N LEU A 155 -16.35 -1.10 5.00
CA LEU A 155 -15.71 -2.41 5.17
C LEU A 155 -16.37 -3.52 4.32
N GLN A 156 -17.61 -3.32 3.88
CA GLN A 156 -18.27 -4.22 2.94
C GLN A 156 -17.53 -4.30 1.59
N ALA A 157 -16.95 -3.19 1.14
CA ALA A 157 -16.20 -3.10 -0.12
C ALA A 157 -14.73 -3.56 -0.01
N SER A 158 -14.22 -3.79 1.21
CA SER A 158 -12.85 -4.29 1.41
C SER A 158 -12.63 -5.68 0.80
N ASN A 159 -11.38 -5.97 0.47
CA ASN A 159 -10.94 -7.25 -0.07
C ASN A 159 -10.95 -8.36 1.00
N SER A 160 -10.67 -9.60 0.58
CA SER A 160 -10.63 -10.76 1.47
C SER A 160 -9.56 -10.63 2.55
N TYR A 161 -8.38 -10.09 2.23
CA TYR A 161 -7.27 -9.98 3.17
C TYR A 161 -7.57 -9.05 4.35
N THR A 162 -8.16 -7.87 4.10
CA THR A 162 -8.59 -6.95 5.18
C THR A 162 -9.69 -7.59 6.03
N LYS A 163 -10.68 -8.23 5.40
CA LYS A 163 -11.78 -8.92 6.12
C LYS A 163 -11.26 -10.07 6.97
N MET A 164 -10.31 -10.86 6.46
CA MET A 164 -9.64 -11.94 7.18
C MET A 164 -8.91 -11.38 8.40
N ASN A 165 -8.02 -10.41 8.22
CA ASN A 165 -7.27 -9.79 9.32
C ASN A 165 -8.20 -9.23 10.40
N PHE A 166 -9.24 -8.48 10.02
CA PHE A 166 -10.15 -7.90 11.02
C PHE A 166 -10.96 -8.97 11.75
N SER A 167 -11.31 -10.07 11.08
CA SER A 167 -12.02 -11.18 11.73
C SER A 167 -11.19 -11.91 12.79
N LEU A 168 -9.87 -11.89 12.67
CA LEU A 168 -8.95 -12.43 13.67
C LEU A 168 -9.05 -11.69 15.01
N PHE A 169 -9.47 -10.43 14.99
CA PHE A 169 -9.65 -9.58 16.17
C PHE A 169 -11.11 -9.33 16.53
N GLY A 170 -12.06 -10.06 15.91
CA GLY A 170 -13.50 -9.84 16.11
C GLY A 170 -14.04 -8.53 15.49
N LEU A 171 -13.22 -7.77 14.75
CA LEU A 171 -13.59 -6.50 14.12
C LEU A 171 -14.36 -6.67 12.80
N TYR A 172 -14.44 -7.90 12.27
CA TYR A 172 -15.27 -8.25 11.13
C TYR A 172 -15.91 -9.63 11.34
N PRO A 173 -17.21 -9.83 11.02
CA PRO A 173 -17.85 -11.11 11.32
C PRO A 173 -17.28 -12.24 10.44
N ARG A 174 -16.68 -13.25 11.11
CA ARG A 174 -15.97 -14.37 10.48
C ARG A 174 -16.80 -15.12 9.42
N ARG A 175 -18.13 -15.21 9.58
CA ARG A 175 -19.03 -15.87 8.61
C ARG A 175 -19.05 -15.25 7.21
N TYR A 176 -18.58 -14.01 7.05
CA TYR A 176 -18.49 -13.32 5.75
C TYR A 176 -17.06 -13.23 5.21
N VAL A 177 -16.15 -14.01 5.79
CA VAL A 177 -14.76 -14.09 5.38
C VAL A 177 -14.54 -15.38 4.60
N PRO A 178 -13.82 -15.35 3.45
CA PRO A 178 -13.46 -16.58 2.76
C PRO A 178 -12.61 -17.48 3.65
N SER A 179 -12.88 -18.79 3.62
CA SER A 179 -12.10 -19.77 4.37
C SER A 179 -10.85 -20.20 3.59
N VAL A 180 -9.73 -20.34 4.29
CA VAL A 180 -8.50 -20.96 3.78
C VAL A 180 -8.30 -22.28 4.54
N PRO A 181 -8.84 -23.41 4.06
CA PRO A 181 -8.79 -24.67 4.78
C PRO A 181 -7.36 -25.24 4.81
N PRO A 182 -6.85 -25.70 5.96
CA PRO A 182 -5.54 -26.36 6.02
C PRO A 182 -5.49 -27.65 5.17
N GLU A 183 -6.62 -28.27 4.86
CA GLU A 183 -6.73 -29.45 4.00
C GLU A 183 -6.19 -29.22 2.58
N ILE A 184 -6.01 -27.97 2.13
CA ILE A 184 -5.34 -27.66 0.86
C ILE A 184 -3.91 -28.21 0.79
N LEU A 185 -3.25 -28.40 1.94
CA LEU A 185 -1.94 -29.05 2.07
C LEU A 185 -1.98 -30.55 1.71
N LEU A 186 -3.15 -31.17 1.79
CA LEU A 186 -3.35 -32.61 1.53
C LEU A 186 -3.77 -32.89 0.09
N VAL A 187 -4.00 -31.85 -0.72
CA VAL A 187 -4.46 -32.00 -2.11
C VAL A 187 -3.34 -32.63 -2.96
N PRO A 188 -3.60 -33.75 -3.67
CA PRO A 188 -2.60 -34.38 -4.54
C PRO A 188 -2.12 -33.47 -5.67
N GLY A 189 -0.97 -33.81 -6.25
CA GLY A 189 -0.46 -33.12 -7.45
C GLY A 189 0.33 -31.85 -7.14
N ASN A 190 0.88 -31.72 -5.94
CA ASN A 190 1.74 -30.59 -5.54
C ASN A 190 1.10 -29.21 -5.77
N LEU A 191 -0.23 -29.09 -5.64
CA LEU A 191 -0.98 -27.85 -5.89
C LEU A 191 -0.38 -26.63 -5.18
N LEU A 192 0.13 -26.80 -3.96
CA LEU A 192 0.80 -25.72 -3.23
C LEU A 192 2.11 -25.25 -3.85
N TYR A 193 2.79 -26.11 -4.59
CA TYR A 193 4.04 -25.79 -5.30
C TYR A 193 3.79 -25.21 -6.69
N GLU A 194 2.56 -25.33 -7.22
CA GLU A 194 2.10 -24.59 -8.41
C GLU A 194 1.80 -23.11 -8.09
N MET A 195 1.66 -22.77 -6.81
CA MET A 195 1.50 -21.38 -6.37
C MET A 195 2.85 -20.67 -6.29
N SER A 196 2.85 -19.36 -6.53
CA SER A 196 4.04 -18.54 -6.30
C SER A 196 4.54 -18.67 -4.86
N SER A 197 5.86 -18.57 -4.67
CA SER A 197 6.47 -18.67 -3.34
C SER A 197 5.86 -17.68 -2.35
N TRP A 198 5.57 -16.45 -2.80
CA TRP A 198 4.94 -15.38 -2.02
C TRP A 198 3.50 -15.70 -1.63
N THR A 199 2.71 -16.30 -2.51
CA THR A 199 1.33 -16.71 -2.20
C THR A 199 1.35 -17.82 -1.15
N ARG A 200 2.23 -18.81 -1.31
CA ARG A 200 2.33 -19.96 -0.41
C ARG A 200 2.70 -19.55 1.02
N THR A 201 3.62 -18.59 1.18
CA THR A 201 4.03 -18.09 2.51
C THR A 201 2.95 -17.29 3.22
N ILE A 202 1.91 -16.84 2.51
CA ILE A 202 0.72 -16.21 3.10
C ILE A 202 -0.34 -17.26 3.41
N LEU A 203 -0.61 -18.15 2.44
CA LEU A 203 -1.74 -19.08 2.49
C LEU A 203 -1.58 -20.12 3.60
N VAL A 204 -0.39 -20.72 3.76
CA VAL A 204 -0.16 -21.79 4.74
C VAL A 204 -0.28 -21.29 6.20
N PRO A 205 0.36 -20.19 6.63
CA PRO A 205 0.15 -19.65 7.97
C PRO A 205 -1.30 -19.23 8.20
N LEU A 206 -1.92 -18.59 7.20
CA LEU A 206 -3.30 -18.16 7.30
C LEU A 206 -4.27 -19.34 7.45
N SER A 207 -4.02 -20.47 6.80
CA SER A 207 -4.86 -21.67 6.96
C SER A 207 -4.80 -22.24 8.37
N ILE A 208 -3.61 -22.23 8.99
CA ILE A 208 -3.43 -22.66 10.38
C ILE A 208 -4.19 -21.74 11.32
N VAL A 209 -3.97 -20.43 11.21
CA VAL A 209 -4.61 -19.43 12.09
C VAL A 209 -6.13 -19.47 11.93
N GLN A 210 -6.63 -19.55 10.69
CA GLN A 210 -8.07 -19.68 10.45
C GLN A 210 -8.65 -20.99 10.99
N SER A 211 -7.90 -22.10 10.96
CA SER A 211 -8.36 -23.39 11.49
C SER A 211 -8.52 -23.37 13.00
N ILE A 212 -7.61 -22.70 13.73
CA ILE A 212 -7.72 -22.54 15.19
C ILE A 212 -8.95 -21.70 15.53
N GLY A 213 -9.21 -20.65 14.75
CA GLY A 213 -10.47 -19.92 14.80
C GLY A 213 -10.73 -19.08 16.06
N SER A 214 -9.72 -18.90 16.91
CA SER A 214 -9.79 -18.03 18.08
C SER A 214 -9.71 -16.55 17.67
N GLN A 215 -10.58 -15.74 18.25
CA GLN A 215 -10.48 -14.29 18.15
C GLN A 215 -9.47 -13.78 19.19
N HIS A 216 -8.59 -12.88 18.77
CA HIS A 216 -7.68 -12.18 19.66
C HIS A 216 -8.35 -10.92 20.20
N PRO A 217 -8.17 -10.60 21.50
CA PRO A 217 -8.80 -9.45 22.11
C PRO A 217 -8.26 -8.13 21.55
N VAL A 218 -9.14 -7.14 21.50
CA VAL A 218 -8.83 -5.73 21.17
C VAL A 218 -8.95 -4.88 22.43
N PRO A 219 -8.40 -3.65 22.47
CA PRO A 219 -8.61 -2.74 23.58
C PRO A 219 -10.10 -2.61 23.94
N GLN A 220 -10.41 -2.50 25.23
CA GLN A 220 -11.80 -2.53 25.73
C GLN A 220 -12.68 -1.48 25.04
N GLY A 221 -13.84 -1.91 24.56
CA GLY A 221 -14.80 -1.03 23.88
C GLY A 221 -14.42 -0.67 22.44
N LEU A 222 -13.28 -1.12 21.92
CA LEU A 222 -12.88 -0.86 20.54
C LEU A 222 -13.75 -1.66 19.57
N THR A 223 -14.47 -0.93 18.73
CA THR A 223 -15.18 -1.48 17.56
C THR A 223 -14.77 -0.73 16.31
N VAL A 224 -15.21 -1.22 15.15
CA VAL A 224 -15.09 -0.52 13.86
C VAL A 224 -16.45 -0.44 13.16
N GLU A 225 -17.53 -0.44 13.94
CA GLU A 225 -18.91 -0.41 13.42
C GLU A 225 -19.18 0.85 12.59
N GLU A 226 -18.51 1.96 12.94
CA GLU A 226 -18.61 3.23 12.23
C GLU A 226 -17.99 3.21 10.82
N LEU A 227 -17.28 2.13 10.45
CA LEU A 227 -16.74 1.92 9.10
C LEU A 227 -17.67 1.13 8.18
N PHE A 228 -18.81 0.65 8.68
CA PHE A 228 -19.81 -0.04 7.86
C PHE A 228 -20.82 0.96 7.30
N VAL A 229 -21.09 0.87 5.99
CA VAL A 229 -22.17 1.68 5.39
C VAL A 229 -23.52 1.20 5.93
N PRO A 230 -24.34 2.09 6.54
CA PRO A 230 -25.65 1.72 7.07
C PRO A 230 -26.56 1.12 5.99
N GLY A 231 -27.30 0.06 6.33
CA GLY A 231 -28.24 -0.60 5.41
C GLY A 231 -27.58 -1.49 4.33
N LYS A 232 -26.27 -1.41 4.12
CA LYS A 232 -25.56 -2.26 3.16
C LYS A 232 -25.24 -3.63 3.79
N ARG A 233 -25.82 -4.69 3.23
CA ARG A 233 -25.65 -6.07 3.72
C ARG A 233 -24.21 -6.56 3.60
N LEU A 234 -23.79 -7.37 4.57
CA LEU A 234 -22.58 -8.17 4.46
C LEU A 234 -22.85 -9.36 3.54
N THR A 235 -21.99 -9.54 2.55
CA THR A 235 -22.08 -10.63 1.59
C THR A 235 -20.72 -11.28 1.44
N LEU A 236 -20.69 -12.59 1.23
CA LEU A 236 -19.51 -13.24 0.69
C LEU A 236 -19.21 -12.67 -0.71
N PRO A 237 -17.93 -12.62 -1.14
CA PRO A 237 -17.61 -12.30 -2.53
C PRO A 237 -18.41 -13.21 -3.45
N ARG A 238 -19.20 -12.63 -4.36
CA ARG A 238 -19.90 -13.42 -5.40
C ARG A 238 -18.81 -14.09 -6.25
N ARG A 239 -18.91 -15.41 -6.45
CA ARG A 239 -18.18 -16.07 -7.55
C ARG A 239 -18.71 -15.47 -8.84
N ASP A 240 -17.94 -14.59 -9.47
CA ASP A 240 -18.24 -14.20 -10.84
C ASP A 240 -17.93 -15.38 -11.76
N ARG A 241 -18.78 -15.61 -12.76
CA ARG A 241 -18.63 -16.74 -13.71
C ARG A 241 -17.31 -16.71 -14.48
N THR A 242 -16.58 -15.61 -14.41
CA THR A 242 -15.31 -15.36 -15.11
C THR A 242 -14.08 -15.38 -14.19
N SER A 243 -14.23 -15.60 -12.88
CA SER A 243 -13.08 -15.88 -12.01
C SER A 243 -12.66 -17.33 -12.24
N THR A 244 -11.83 -17.54 -13.27
CA THR A 244 -11.04 -18.75 -13.48
C THR A 244 -10.09 -18.98 -12.33
#